data_AF-A0A945BXU8-F1
#
_entry.id   AF-A0A945BXU8-F1
#
_cell.length_a   1.000
_cell.length_b   1.000
_cell.length_c   1.000
_cell.angle_alpha   90.00
_cell.angle_beta   90.00
_cell.angle_gamma   90.00
#
_symmetry.space_group_name_H-M   'P 1'
#
loop_
_entity.id
_entity.type
_entity.pdbx_description
1 polymer ?
#
loop_
_entity_poly.entity_id
_entity_poly.type
_entity_poly.pdbx_seq_one_letter_code
_entity_poly.pdbx_strand_id
1 'polypeptide(L)'
;MNFKNIFITIFSICLVLSPVLPVFGEDFDPNYIVTDTEMNDYTSMDLEDVESFLEQKGGFISNYFCEDIEGAVRKAPEIIYTLSQENKLNPKFMLTLLQKEQSLVEDPSPSSGQLNAATGYGCPDGSGCNSRWKGFFRQVNSAYLQFRSYLDEGHLYRYKTGETYVFNNSNKNQKTIDIVTPKNQATAALYNYTPHVYYGNYNFWKLWNKYFPTQNTFFPDGSLLREKGQPGIFLIQNGEKRPFLSKSALLSRFSLNKVVDVEAIDLQAYSTGKPIKFPNYSLLRTPKEIIYLLVGDTLREIESDKVFSKIGFSRDEIIDIEQDELNDYNAGKLITETDIYPTGALLQDTSSGGIYFVIDNTRYPIWHKQIMEINFPKKKIIPTPKEELEKYAKAGPLKLREGELIKSILDPKVFVISNGQKRPIASEETFLTLGYKWSDIIDVNGRVLEIHPTGEELNIDTKEGKVVVAGM
;
A
#
# COMPACT_ATOMS: atom_id res chain seq x y z
N MET A 1 39.26 32.99 68.02
CA MET A 1 39.27 33.48 66.62
C MET A 1 38.48 32.46 65.81
N ASN A 2 37.22 32.75 65.46
CA ASN A 2 36.79 33.15 64.11
C ASN A 2 37.14 32.06 63.07
N PHE A 3 36.24 31.36 62.38
CA PHE A 3 35.01 31.79 61.70
C PHE A 3 33.99 30.63 61.60
N LYS A 4 32.70 30.99 61.54
CA LYS A 4 31.57 30.13 61.16
C LYS A 4 31.71 29.67 59.70
N ASN A 5 31.65 28.37 59.44
CA ASN A 5 31.44 27.85 58.09
C ASN A 5 29.95 27.61 57.85
N ILE A 6 29.44 28.33 56.86
CA ILE A 6 28.09 28.22 56.30
C ILE A 6 28.05 26.96 55.43
N PHE A 7 27.15 26.02 55.73
CA PHE A 7 26.78 24.94 54.81
C PHE A 7 25.68 25.45 53.88
N ILE A 8 26.03 25.72 52.61
CA ILE A 8 25.05 25.86 51.51
C ILE A 8 24.94 24.50 50.84
N THR A 9 23.78 23.87 50.97
CA THR A 9 23.45 22.64 50.25
C THR A 9 23.13 23.00 48.81
N ILE A 10 24.07 22.76 47.89
CA ILE A 10 23.84 22.83 46.45
C ILE A 10 23.18 21.52 46.02
N PHE A 11 21.90 21.58 45.65
CA PHE A 11 21.19 20.47 45.02
C PHE A 11 21.62 20.39 43.55
N SER A 12 22.70 19.66 43.27
CA SER A 12 23.05 19.29 41.89
C SER A 12 22.04 18.28 41.38
N ILE A 13 21.11 18.74 40.55
CA ILE A 13 20.31 17.87 39.68
C ILE A 13 21.27 17.30 38.63
N CYS A 14 21.77 16.10 38.90
CA CYS A 14 22.39 15.26 37.88
C CYS A 14 21.30 14.83 36.90
N LEU A 15 21.21 15.52 35.76
CA LEU A 15 20.46 15.04 34.60
C LEU A 15 21.22 13.81 34.07
N VAL A 16 20.75 12.62 34.44
CA VAL A 16 21.24 11.37 33.85
C VAL A 16 20.75 11.33 32.41
N LEU A 17 21.55 11.85 31.48
CA LEU A 17 21.38 11.58 30.05
C LEU A 17 21.70 10.10 29.84
N SER A 18 20.68 9.26 29.96
CA SER A 18 20.71 7.93 29.36
C SER A 18 20.89 8.12 27.86
N PRO A 19 21.89 7.49 27.22
CA PRO A 19 21.89 7.42 25.77
C PRO A 19 20.66 6.61 25.38
N VAL A 20 19.67 7.29 24.80
CA VAL A 20 18.62 6.59 24.05
C VAL A 20 19.34 6.03 22.83
N LEU A 21 19.75 4.76 22.91
CA LEU A 21 20.10 4.01 21.72
C LEU A 21 18.85 4.02 20.84
N PRO A 22 18.94 4.43 19.56
CA PRO A 22 17.83 4.22 18.66
C PRO A 22 17.66 2.71 18.49
N VAL A 23 16.63 2.14 19.14
CA VAL A 23 16.15 0.81 18.80
C VAL A 23 15.31 0.99 17.55
N PHE A 24 15.95 0.93 16.39
CA PHE A 24 15.26 0.55 15.17
C PHE A 24 15.01 -0.95 15.28
N GLY A 25 13.81 -1.33 15.73
CA GLY A 25 13.34 -2.70 15.53
C GLY A 25 13.05 -2.86 14.03
N GLU A 26 13.81 -3.71 13.34
CA GLU A 26 13.37 -4.22 12.04
C GLU A 26 12.12 -5.10 12.29
N ASP A 27 10.99 -4.82 11.62
CA ASP A 27 9.71 -5.54 11.76
C ASP A 27 9.76 -6.94 11.11
N PHE A 28 10.67 -7.79 11.59
CA PHE A 28 10.74 -9.19 11.20
C PHE A 28 9.65 -10.01 11.93
N ASP A 29 8.63 -10.49 11.20
CA ASP A 29 7.66 -11.47 11.72
C ASP A 29 8.16 -12.91 11.44
N PRO A 30 8.65 -13.65 12.47
CA PRO A 30 9.10 -15.03 12.28
C PRO A 30 7.96 -15.98 11.91
N ASN A 31 6.69 -15.57 12.07
CA ASN A 31 5.53 -16.36 11.68
C ASN A 31 5.17 -16.21 10.19
N TYR A 32 5.75 -15.22 9.51
CA TYR A 32 5.39 -14.85 8.13
C TYR A 32 6.57 -14.21 7.40
N ILE A 33 7.42 -15.04 6.78
CA ILE A 33 8.69 -14.60 6.21
C ILE A 33 8.53 -14.15 4.75
N VAL A 34 7.83 -14.94 3.94
CA VAL A 34 7.57 -14.72 2.51
C VAL A 34 6.24 -15.40 2.17
N THR A 35 5.49 -14.88 1.21
CA THR A 35 4.19 -15.44 0.83
C THR A 35 4.30 -16.70 -0.02
N ASP A 36 3.26 -17.53 -0.02
CA ASP A 36 3.17 -18.69 -0.93
C ASP A 36 3.17 -18.22 -2.39
N THR A 37 2.48 -17.11 -2.70
CA THR A 37 2.47 -16.52 -4.06
C THR A 37 3.87 -16.11 -4.48
N GLU A 38 4.59 -15.35 -3.66
CA GLU A 38 5.96 -14.94 -3.97
C GLU A 38 6.87 -16.15 -4.16
N MET A 39 6.80 -17.17 -3.30
CA MET A 39 7.66 -18.35 -3.43
C MET A 39 7.35 -19.19 -4.69
N ASN A 40 6.08 -19.23 -5.12
CA ASN A 40 5.63 -19.95 -6.32
C ASN A 40 5.70 -19.10 -7.60
N ASP A 41 6.08 -17.82 -7.55
CA ASP A 41 6.15 -16.95 -8.75
C ASP A 41 7.41 -17.24 -9.59
N TYR A 42 7.38 -18.38 -10.28
CA TYR A 42 8.42 -18.82 -11.21
C TYR A 42 8.51 -17.94 -12.47
N THR A 43 7.53 -17.07 -12.70
CA THR A 43 7.51 -16.11 -13.81
C THR A 43 8.09 -14.75 -13.45
N SER A 44 8.49 -14.54 -12.20
CA SER A 44 8.95 -13.23 -11.68
C SER A 44 10.28 -12.71 -12.24
N MET A 45 11.05 -13.57 -12.92
CA MET A 45 12.26 -13.25 -13.66
C MET A 45 12.36 -14.18 -14.87
N ASP A 46 12.63 -13.63 -16.05
CA ASP A 46 13.09 -14.44 -17.19
C ASP A 46 14.60 -14.71 -17.12
N LEU A 47 15.18 -15.35 -18.14
CA LEU A 47 16.61 -15.64 -18.15
C LEU A 47 17.46 -14.36 -18.16
N GLU A 48 17.06 -13.34 -18.93
CA GLU A 48 17.77 -12.09 -19.06
C GLU A 48 17.76 -11.30 -17.73
N ASP A 49 16.63 -11.34 -17.01
CA ASP A 49 16.51 -10.78 -15.66
C ASP A 49 17.50 -11.44 -14.69
N VAL A 50 17.62 -12.78 -14.72
CA VAL A 50 18.54 -13.53 -13.82
C VAL A 50 20.00 -13.22 -14.16
N GLU A 51 20.34 -13.16 -15.45
CA GLU A 51 21.67 -12.75 -15.90
C GLU A 51 22.00 -11.33 -15.45
N SER A 52 21.12 -10.37 -15.75
CA SER A 52 21.29 -8.96 -15.39
C SER A 52 21.42 -8.75 -13.88
N PHE A 53 20.61 -9.46 -13.08
CA PHE A 53 20.71 -9.40 -11.64
C PHE A 53 22.08 -9.88 -11.14
N LEU A 54 22.56 -11.03 -11.60
CA LEU A 54 23.85 -11.58 -11.18
C LEU A 54 25.02 -10.71 -11.64
N GLU A 55 24.96 -10.17 -12.85
CA GLU A 55 25.96 -9.22 -13.37
C GLU A 55 26.00 -7.95 -12.53
N GLN A 56 24.84 -7.40 -12.16
CA GLN A 56 24.75 -6.22 -11.29
C GLN A 56 25.36 -6.47 -9.91
N LYS A 57 25.16 -7.66 -9.33
CA LYS A 57 25.74 -8.02 -8.02
C LYS A 57 27.24 -8.26 -8.08
N GLY A 58 27.79 -8.55 -9.26
CA GLY A 58 29.23 -8.69 -9.49
C GLY A 58 29.85 -9.95 -8.91
N GLY A 59 29.05 -10.93 -8.49
CA GLY A 59 29.53 -12.22 -7.97
C GLY A 59 30.04 -13.14 -9.08
N PHE A 60 30.90 -14.07 -8.69
CA PHE A 60 31.55 -15.04 -9.59
C PHE A 60 30.55 -15.88 -10.38
N ILE A 61 29.40 -16.22 -9.77
CA ILE A 61 28.41 -17.10 -10.41
C ILE A 61 27.75 -16.47 -11.64
N SER A 62 27.83 -15.14 -11.81
CA SER A 62 27.35 -14.45 -13.04
C SER A 62 27.95 -15.03 -14.32
N ASN A 63 29.19 -15.52 -14.27
CA ASN A 63 29.94 -16.06 -15.41
C ASN A 63 30.42 -17.50 -15.19
N TYR A 64 29.89 -18.19 -14.18
CA TYR A 64 30.28 -19.55 -13.84
C TYR A 64 29.56 -20.57 -14.74
N PHE A 65 30.30 -21.61 -15.15
CA PHE A 65 29.79 -22.72 -15.94
C PHE A 65 29.96 -24.04 -15.19
N CYS A 66 28.97 -24.92 -15.26
CA CYS A 66 29.08 -26.29 -14.79
C CYS A 66 28.21 -27.26 -15.59
N GLU A 67 28.50 -28.56 -15.45
CA GLU A 67 27.71 -29.62 -16.05
C GLU A 67 26.34 -29.76 -15.37
N ASP A 68 25.30 -29.96 -16.17
CA ASP A 68 23.97 -30.37 -15.73
C ASP A 68 23.87 -31.89 -15.50
N ILE A 69 22.64 -32.40 -15.29
CA ILE A 69 22.42 -33.83 -15.03
C ILE A 69 22.77 -34.72 -16.25
N GLU A 70 22.74 -34.16 -17.46
CA GLU A 70 23.03 -34.85 -18.72
C GLU A 70 24.49 -34.69 -19.15
N GLY A 71 25.28 -33.90 -18.38
CA GLY A 71 26.68 -33.60 -18.68
C GLY A 71 26.85 -32.43 -19.65
N ALA A 72 25.79 -31.71 -20.00
CA ALA A 72 25.92 -30.52 -20.82
C ALA A 72 26.41 -29.33 -19.98
N VAL A 73 27.35 -28.55 -20.52
CA VAL A 73 27.90 -27.38 -19.83
C VAL A 73 26.93 -26.21 -19.97
N ARG A 74 26.44 -25.71 -18.83
CA ARG A 74 25.48 -24.61 -18.74
C ARG A 74 26.03 -23.49 -17.88
N LYS A 75 25.58 -22.26 -18.14
CA LYS A 75 25.89 -21.10 -17.29
C LYS A 75 25.03 -21.16 -16.01
N ALA A 76 25.54 -20.72 -14.87
CA ALA A 76 24.78 -20.73 -13.61
C ALA A 76 23.41 -20.02 -13.66
N PRO A 77 23.25 -18.79 -14.23
CA PRO A 77 21.94 -18.17 -14.47
C PRO A 77 20.97 -19.06 -15.26
N GLU A 78 21.46 -19.75 -16.30
CA GLU A 78 20.66 -20.67 -17.10
C GLU A 78 20.15 -21.85 -16.25
N ILE A 79 21.02 -22.43 -15.41
CA ILE A 79 20.65 -23.49 -14.46
C ILE A 79 19.57 -23.00 -13.48
N ILE A 80 19.74 -21.81 -12.90
CA ILE A 80 18.77 -21.23 -11.95
C ILE A 80 17.41 -21.03 -12.64
N TYR A 81 17.40 -20.42 -13.82
CA TYR A 81 16.19 -20.16 -14.58
C TYR A 81 15.49 -21.46 -15.00
N THR A 82 16.20 -22.39 -15.64
CA THR A 82 15.61 -23.64 -16.12
C THR A 82 15.01 -24.46 -14.98
N LEU A 83 15.74 -24.64 -13.88
CA LEU A 83 15.24 -25.40 -12.73
C LEU A 83 14.08 -24.69 -12.02
N SER A 84 14.07 -23.35 -11.99
CA SER A 84 12.92 -22.57 -11.54
C SER A 84 11.67 -22.89 -12.35
N GLN A 85 11.76 -22.91 -13.68
CA GLN A 85 10.63 -23.22 -14.56
C GLN A 85 10.13 -24.66 -14.36
N GLU A 86 11.04 -25.63 -14.29
CA GLU A 86 10.70 -27.04 -14.11
C GLU A 86 10.02 -27.32 -12.76
N ASN A 87 10.46 -26.63 -11.70
CA ASN A 87 9.96 -26.84 -10.34
C ASN A 87 8.87 -25.85 -9.92
N LYS A 88 8.50 -24.89 -10.78
CA LYS A 88 7.52 -23.83 -10.48
C LYS A 88 7.83 -23.10 -9.16
N LEU A 89 9.08 -22.68 -9.01
CA LEU A 89 9.57 -21.94 -7.86
C LEU A 89 10.28 -20.66 -8.30
N ASN A 90 10.16 -19.60 -7.51
CA ASN A 90 10.66 -18.28 -7.85
C ASN A 90 12.21 -18.23 -8.03
N PRO A 91 12.76 -17.68 -9.15
CA PRO A 91 14.20 -17.44 -9.30
C PRO A 91 14.81 -16.54 -8.21
N LYS A 92 14.09 -15.47 -7.80
CA LYS A 92 14.45 -14.56 -6.69
C LYS A 92 14.68 -15.32 -5.39
N PHE A 93 13.91 -16.38 -5.16
CA PHE A 93 14.04 -17.22 -3.97
C PHE A 93 15.37 -17.96 -3.98
N MET A 94 15.72 -18.59 -5.10
CA MET A 94 16.99 -19.31 -5.22
C MET A 94 18.19 -18.39 -5.13
N LEU A 95 18.12 -17.20 -5.76
CA LEU A 95 19.15 -16.17 -5.63
C LEU A 95 19.35 -15.75 -4.17
N THR A 96 18.26 -15.53 -3.44
CA THR A 96 18.32 -15.22 -1.99
C THR A 96 18.92 -16.37 -1.20
N LEU A 97 18.54 -17.62 -1.50
CA LEU A 97 19.05 -18.81 -0.81
C LEU A 97 20.56 -19.00 -1.06
N LEU A 98 21.02 -18.89 -2.31
CA LEU A 98 22.44 -18.96 -2.68
C LEU A 98 23.29 -17.92 -1.94
N GLN A 99 22.76 -16.70 -1.80
CA GLN A 99 23.42 -15.67 -1.02
C GLN A 99 23.44 -16.01 0.48
N LYS A 100 22.29 -16.42 1.02
CA LYS A 100 22.15 -16.75 2.45
C LYS A 100 23.09 -17.87 2.87
N GLU A 101 23.21 -18.91 2.04
CA GLU A 101 23.91 -20.14 2.40
C GLU A 101 25.42 -20.04 2.13
N GLN A 102 25.84 -19.42 1.02
CA GLN A 102 27.26 -19.44 0.60
C GLN A 102 27.78 -18.10 0.07
N SER A 103 27.00 -17.01 0.18
CA SER A 103 27.33 -15.67 -0.34
C SER A 103 27.63 -15.61 -1.84
N LEU A 104 27.17 -16.61 -2.59
CA LEU A 104 27.59 -16.83 -3.99
C LEU A 104 27.11 -15.75 -4.98
N VAL A 105 26.07 -14.98 -4.63
CA VAL A 105 25.53 -13.92 -5.50
C VAL A 105 26.44 -12.69 -5.51
N GLU A 106 27.09 -12.37 -4.40
CA GLU A 106 27.95 -11.18 -4.26
C GLU A 106 29.46 -11.52 -4.20
N ASP A 107 29.84 -12.76 -3.89
CA ASP A 107 31.26 -13.14 -3.75
C ASP A 107 31.96 -13.26 -5.13
N PRO A 108 32.96 -12.41 -5.44
CA PRO A 108 33.67 -12.45 -6.72
C PRO A 108 34.69 -13.59 -6.79
N SER A 109 34.98 -14.29 -5.69
CA SER A 109 36.02 -15.32 -5.60
C SER A 109 35.67 -16.47 -4.65
N PRO A 110 34.57 -17.19 -4.88
CA PRO A 110 34.13 -18.26 -3.99
C PRO A 110 35.09 -19.44 -4.04
N SER A 111 35.29 -20.07 -2.87
CA SER A 111 36.01 -21.32 -2.78
C SER A 111 35.27 -22.46 -3.49
N SER A 112 36.01 -23.51 -3.87
CA SER A 112 35.38 -24.74 -4.37
C SER A 112 34.42 -25.35 -3.34
N GLY A 113 34.65 -25.12 -2.04
CA GLY A 113 33.75 -25.56 -0.98
C GLY A 113 32.36 -24.91 -1.08
N GLN A 114 32.33 -23.59 -1.26
CA GLN A 114 31.09 -22.83 -1.45
C GLN A 114 30.30 -23.33 -2.65
N LEU A 115 30.94 -23.53 -3.81
CA LEU A 115 30.26 -24.06 -5.00
C LEU A 115 29.77 -25.50 -4.83
N ASN A 116 30.49 -26.31 -4.05
CA ASN A 116 30.13 -27.69 -3.78
C ASN A 116 28.95 -27.85 -2.82
N ALA A 117 28.71 -26.84 -1.97
CA ALA A 117 27.64 -26.79 -0.98
C ALA A 117 26.75 -25.54 -1.19
N ALA A 118 26.53 -25.15 -2.44
CA ALA A 118 25.97 -23.85 -2.85
C ALA A 118 24.68 -23.43 -2.13
N THR A 119 23.82 -24.39 -1.77
CA THR A 119 22.56 -24.15 -1.06
C THR A 119 22.53 -24.80 0.33
N GLY A 120 23.64 -25.40 0.79
CA GLY A 120 23.72 -26.14 2.04
C GLY A 120 22.96 -27.47 2.04
N TYR A 121 22.41 -27.91 0.90
CA TYR A 121 21.61 -29.13 0.84
C TYR A 121 22.46 -30.36 1.17
N GLY A 122 22.02 -31.13 2.16
CA GLY A 122 22.75 -32.32 2.62
C GLY A 122 24.00 -32.01 3.44
N CYS A 123 24.09 -30.83 4.06
CA CYS A 123 25.16 -30.42 4.99
C CYS A 123 24.62 -30.16 6.41
N PRO A 124 24.39 -31.20 7.24
CA PRO A 124 23.82 -31.03 8.57
C PRO A 124 24.82 -30.43 9.58
N ASP A 125 24.32 -29.63 10.51
CA ASP A 125 25.09 -29.06 11.62
C ASP A 125 25.94 -30.13 12.35
N GLY A 126 27.24 -29.87 12.52
CA GLY A 126 28.16 -30.77 13.22
C GLY A 126 28.58 -32.03 12.46
N SER A 127 28.21 -32.15 11.18
CA SER A 127 28.60 -33.27 10.31
C SER A 127 29.11 -32.80 8.94
N GLY A 128 29.78 -33.68 8.20
CA GLY A 128 30.25 -33.36 6.85
C GLY A 128 29.12 -33.38 5.81
N CYS A 129 29.24 -32.57 4.76
CA CYS A 129 28.31 -32.57 3.63
C CYS A 129 28.30 -33.93 2.89
N ASN A 130 27.10 -34.38 2.50
CA ASN A 130 26.93 -35.61 1.74
C ASN A 130 27.47 -35.45 0.31
N SER A 131 28.42 -36.30 -0.08
CA SER A 131 29.07 -36.26 -1.39
C SER A 131 28.12 -36.46 -2.58
N ARG A 132 26.95 -37.10 -2.38
CA ARG A 132 25.93 -37.29 -3.41
C ARG A 132 25.44 -35.97 -4.01
N TRP A 133 25.37 -34.92 -3.20
CA TRP A 133 24.80 -33.63 -3.59
C TRP A 133 25.86 -32.59 -3.92
N LYS A 134 27.12 -33.00 -4.00
CA LYS A 134 28.25 -32.11 -4.25
C LYS A 134 28.18 -31.47 -5.64
N GLY A 135 28.34 -30.15 -5.70
CA GLY A 135 28.47 -29.35 -6.92
C GLY A 135 27.27 -28.44 -7.17
N PHE A 136 27.52 -27.31 -7.85
CA PHE A 136 26.55 -26.22 -8.00
C PHE A 136 25.19 -26.68 -8.56
N PHE A 137 25.20 -27.38 -9.71
CA PHE A 137 23.97 -27.90 -10.31
C PHE A 137 23.18 -28.80 -9.34
N ARG A 138 23.84 -29.78 -8.71
CA ARG A 138 23.16 -30.71 -7.79
C ARG A 138 22.58 -29.99 -6.57
N GLN A 139 23.30 -29.02 -6.03
CA GLN A 139 22.84 -28.20 -4.90
C GLN A 139 21.60 -27.36 -5.25
N VAL A 140 21.63 -26.66 -6.39
CA VAL A 140 20.49 -25.84 -6.86
C VAL A 140 19.28 -26.72 -7.19
N ASN A 141 19.48 -27.81 -7.94
CA ASN A 141 18.42 -28.76 -8.27
C ASN A 141 17.79 -29.39 -7.03
N SER A 142 18.62 -29.88 -6.10
CA SER A 142 18.11 -30.49 -4.86
C SER A 142 17.36 -29.49 -3.99
N ALA A 143 17.80 -28.24 -3.90
CA ALA A 143 17.07 -27.21 -3.17
C ALA A 143 15.70 -26.93 -3.81
N TYR A 144 15.62 -26.75 -5.13
CA TYR A 144 14.34 -26.57 -5.82
C TYR A 144 13.39 -27.76 -5.60
N LEU A 145 13.85 -28.99 -5.81
CA LEU A 145 13.04 -30.20 -5.57
C LEU A 145 12.57 -30.29 -4.12
N GLN A 146 13.46 -29.97 -3.17
CA GLN A 146 13.13 -30.05 -1.75
C GLN A 146 12.08 -29.01 -1.35
N PHE A 147 12.22 -27.76 -1.80
CA PHE A 147 11.23 -26.71 -1.54
C PHE A 147 9.91 -26.99 -2.25
N ARG A 148 9.93 -27.58 -3.46
CA ARG A 148 8.70 -28.00 -4.14
C ARG A 148 7.94 -29.04 -3.33
N SER A 149 8.64 -30.07 -2.84
CA SER A 149 8.04 -31.07 -1.96
C SER A 149 7.57 -30.47 -0.63
N TYR A 150 8.28 -29.52 -0.03
CA TYR A 150 7.77 -28.81 1.16
C TYR A 150 6.47 -28.06 0.90
N LEU A 151 6.29 -27.48 -0.30
CA LEU A 151 5.10 -26.73 -0.64
C LEU A 151 3.92 -27.64 -0.99
N ASP A 152 4.14 -28.73 -1.71
CA ASP A 152 3.07 -29.65 -2.16
C ASP A 152 2.70 -30.68 -1.09
N GLU A 153 3.68 -31.12 -0.30
CA GLU A 153 3.56 -32.22 0.65
C GLU A 153 3.89 -31.79 2.08
N GLY A 154 3.62 -30.52 2.42
CA GLY A 154 3.96 -29.92 3.72
C GLY A 154 3.55 -30.74 4.95
N HIS A 155 2.47 -31.51 4.83
CA HIS A 155 1.96 -32.40 5.87
C HIS A 155 2.92 -33.56 6.25
N LEU A 156 3.85 -33.94 5.37
CA LEU A 156 4.86 -34.97 5.62
C LEU A 156 6.04 -34.48 6.47
N TYR A 157 6.14 -33.16 6.68
CA TYR A 157 7.29 -32.53 7.31
C TYR A 157 7.02 -32.08 8.75
N ARG A 158 8.11 -31.75 9.45
CA ARG A 158 8.08 -31.45 10.89
C ARG A 158 7.30 -30.17 11.17
N TYR A 159 7.67 -29.08 10.50
CA TYR A 159 7.05 -27.77 10.69
C TYR A 159 5.92 -27.59 9.69
N LYS A 160 4.71 -27.33 10.18
CA LYS A 160 3.49 -27.21 9.38
C LYS A 160 2.82 -25.86 9.63
N THR A 161 2.06 -25.42 8.64
CA THR A 161 1.27 -24.19 8.72
C THR A 161 0.22 -24.30 9.83
N GLY A 162 0.08 -23.23 10.63
CA GLY A 162 -0.90 -23.12 11.72
C GLY A 162 -0.55 -23.87 13.02
N GLU A 163 0.48 -24.71 13.02
CA GLU A 163 0.99 -25.37 14.23
C GLU A 163 2.06 -24.49 14.92
N THR A 164 2.11 -24.52 16.25
CA THR A 164 3.05 -23.72 17.05
C THR A 164 4.26 -24.55 17.48
N TYR A 165 5.45 -24.01 17.27
CA TYR A 165 6.72 -24.64 17.61
C TYR A 165 7.60 -23.73 18.46
N VAL A 166 8.47 -24.35 19.24
CA VAL A 166 9.44 -23.67 20.09
C VAL A 166 10.82 -23.83 19.48
N PHE A 167 11.46 -22.72 19.14
CA PHE A 167 12.81 -22.66 18.61
C PHE A 167 13.78 -22.16 19.70
N ASN A 168 14.86 -22.89 19.89
CA ASN A 168 15.93 -22.53 20.82
C ASN A 168 17.03 -21.81 20.05
N ASN A 169 17.07 -20.47 20.11
CA ASN A 169 18.08 -19.68 19.42
C ASN A 169 19.13 -19.15 20.40
N SER A 170 20.38 -19.06 19.93
CA SER A 170 21.50 -18.52 20.72
C SER A 170 21.96 -17.19 20.15
N ASN A 171 21.26 -16.08 20.41
CA ASN A 171 21.79 -14.76 20.06
C ASN A 171 22.93 -14.40 21.01
N LYS A 172 23.98 -13.74 20.50
CA LYS A 172 25.25 -13.37 21.20
C LYS A 172 25.07 -12.99 22.69
N ASN A 173 25.05 -14.00 23.57
CA ASN A 173 24.94 -13.95 25.04
C ASN A 173 23.55 -14.11 25.70
N GLN A 174 22.48 -14.44 24.96
CA GLN A 174 21.19 -14.86 25.53
C GLN A 174 20.56 -16.00 24.71
N LYS A 175 20.15 -17.07 25.42
CA LYS A 175 19.22 -18.06 24.86
C LYS A 175 17.84 -17.42 24.80
N THR A 176 17.36 -17.10 23.61
CA THR A 176 15.98 -16.67 23.41
C THR A 176 15.16 -17.88 22.98
N ILE A 177 14.00 -18.03 23.62
CA ILE A 177 12.99 -18.99 23.21
C ILE A 177 12.07 -18.23 22.27
N ASP A 178 12.06 -18.61 21.00
CA ASP A 178 11.17 -18.02 20.00
C ASP A 178 10.02 -18.99 19.75
N ILE A 179 8.80 -18.50 19.91
CA ILE A 179 7.57 -19.25 19.62
C ILE A 179 7.12 -18.84 18.23
N VAL A 180 7.01 -19.81 17.33
CA VAL A 180 6.67 -19.57 15.93
C VAL A 180 5.49 -20.44 15.52
N THR A 181 4.50 -19.82 14.90
CA THR A 181 3.36 -20.44 14.25
C THR A 181 3.39 -20.04 12.77
N PRO A 182 3.99 -20.85 11.87
CA PRO A 182 4.06 -20.51 10.45
C PRO A 182 2.65 -20.24 9.88
N LYS A 183 2.42 -19.04 9.36
CA LYS A 183 1.09 -18.62 8.85
C LYS A 183 0.79 -19.09 7.44
N ASN A 184 1.81 -19.49 6.67
CA ASN A 184 1.68 -20.03 5.31
C ASN A 184 2.66 -21.19 5.06
N GLN A 185 2.58 -21.83 3.89
CA GLN A 185 3.37 -23.01 3.58
C GLN A 185 4.83 -22.66 3.25
N ALA A 186 5.09 -21.52 2.63
CA ALA A 186 6.42 -21.02 2.32
C ALA A 186 7.26 -20.73 3.58
N THR A 187 6.64 -20.12 4.60
CA THR A 187 7.27 -19.91 5.91
C THR A 187 7.57 -21.25 6.58
N ALA A 188 6.64 -22.21 6.53
CA ALA A 188 6.89 -23.56 7.06
C ALA A 188 8.03 -24.26 6.31
N ALA A 189 8.10 -24.14 4.98
CA ALA A 189 9.16 -24.70 4.13
C ALA A 189 10.55 -24.15 4.51
N LEU A 190 10.66 -22.84 4.76
CA LEU A 190 11.90 -22.21 5.22
C LEU A 190 12.37 -22.77 6.57
N TYR A 191 11.46 -23.00 7.52
CA TYR A 191 11.81 -23.66 8.80
C TYR A 191 12.16 -25.14 8.66
N ASN A 192 11.54 -25.87 7.72
CA ASN A 192 11.93 -27.25 7.42
C ASN A 192 13.33 -27.34 6.80
N TYR A 193 13.73 -26.35 5.99
CA TYR A 193 15.07 -26.27 5.42
C TYR A 193 16.12 -25.80 6.43
N THR A 194 15.81 -24.72 7.16
CA THR A 194 16.72 -24.10 8.15
C THR A 194 15.93 -23.83 9.45
N PRO A 195 16.02 -24.71 10.46
CA PRO A 195 15.23 -24.59 11.69
C PRO A 195 15.79 -23.56 12.69
N HIS A 196 16.15 -22.37 12.20
CA HIS A 196 16.77 -21.28 12.97
C HIS A 196 16.06 -19.95 12.66
N VAL A 197 15.64 -19.22 13.69
CA VAL A 197 14.93 -17.94 13.51
C VAL A 197 15.92 -16.87 13.06
N TYR A 198 16.90 -16.50 13.90
CA TYR A 198 17.79 -15.37 13.61
C TYR A 198 19.00 -15.70 12.71
N TYR A 199 19.62 -16.87 12.88
CA TYR A 199 20.79 -17.26 12.06
C TYR A 199 20.41 -17.90 10.72
N GLY A 200 19.12 -18.09 10.46
CA GLY A 200 18.61 -18.63 9.21
C GLY A 200 17.57 -17.71 8.61
N ASN A 201 16.35 -17.78 9.12
CA ASN A 201 15.19 -17.19 8.48
C ASN A 201 15.14 -15.66 8.49
N TYR A 202 15.66 -15.01 9.53
CA TYR A 202 15.88 -13.57 9.56
C TYR A 202 16.91 -13.15 8.50
N ASN A 203 18.00 -13.90 8.31
CA ASN A 203 18.97 -13.62 7.25
C ASN A 203 18.35 -13.80 5.87
N PHE A 204 17.49 -14.81 5.67
CA PHE A 204 16.72 -14.96 4.44
C PHE A 204 15.83 -13.73 4.21
N TRP A 205 14.96 -13.37 5.16
CA TRP A 205 14.06 -12.23 5.09
C TRP A 205 14.79 -10.94 4.76
N LYS A 206 15.90 -10.69 5.46
CA LYS A 206 16.74 -9.51 5.25
C LYS A 206 17.32 -9.44 3.85
N LEU A 207 17.83 -10.55 3.33
CA LEU A 207 18.40 -10.63 1.98
C LEU A 207 17.30 -10.54 0.91
N TRP A 208 16.16 -11.19 1.13
CA TRP A 208 14.99 -11.12 0.26
C TRP A 208 14.54 -9.67 0.09
N ASN A 209 14.33 -8.94 1.19
CA ASN A 209 13.92 -7.53 1.14
C ASN A 209 15.02 -6.61 0.59
N LYS A 210 16.31 -6.92 0.83
CA LYS A 210 17.44 -6.17 0.25
C LYS A 210 17.48 -6.31 -1.27
N TYR A 211 17.23 -7.50 -1.81
CA TYR A 211 17.36 -7.79 -3.24
C TYR A 211 16.10 -7.55 -4.03
N PHE A 212 14.96 -7.86 -3.42
CA PHE A 212 13.64 -7.87 -4.03
C PHE A 212 12.66 -7.18 -3.07
N PRO A 213 12.88 -5.88 -2.78
CA PRO A 213 11.96 -5.13 -1.92
C PRO A 213 10.53 -5.28 -2.46
N THR A 214 9.63 -5.83 -1.64
CA THR A 214 8.21 -5.91 -1.97
C THR A 214 7.67 -4.48 -2.00
N GLN A 215 7.34 -4.00 -3.19
CA GLN A 215 6.65 -2.74 -3.37
C GLN A 215 5.19 -2.92 -2.93
N ASN A 216 4.91 -2.93 -1.61
CA ASN A 216 3.59 -2.54 -1.14
C ASN A 216 3.57 -1.02 -1.14
N THR A 217 3.14 -0.45 -2.25
CA THR A 217 2.96 1.00 -2.33
C THR A 217 1.67 1.34 -1.59
N PHE A 218 1.78 2.06 -0.47
CA PHE A 218 0.59 2.60 0.19
C PHE A 218 0.13 3.85 -0.55
N PHE A 219 -0.97 3.70 -1.27
CA PHE A 219 -1.70 4.78 -1.93
C PHE A 219 -2.55 5.57 -0.92
N PRO A 220 -2.53 6.91 -0.99
CA PRO A 220 -3.35 7.76 -0.11
C PRO A 220 -4.84 7.70 -0.49
N ASP A 221 -5.70 8.08 0.45
CA ASP A 221 -7.14 8.20 0.20
C ASP A 221 -7.43 9.15 -0.96
N GLY A 222 -8.40 8.78 -1.80
CA GLY A 222 -8.70 9.43 -3.08
C GLY A 222 -8.03 8.75 -4.29
N SER A 223 -7.14 7.79 -4.08
CA SER A 223 -6.48 7.05 -5.17
C SER A 223 -7.45 6.11 -5.90
N LEU A 224 -7.30 6.01 -7.22
CA LEU A 224 -8.08 5.09 -8.07
C LEU A 224 -7.14 4.01 -8.61
N LEU A 225 -7.30 2.78 -8.13
CA LEU A 225 -6.38 1.69 -8.43
C LEU A 225 -7.05 0.64 -9.30
N ARG A 226 -6.28 0.07 -10.24
CA ARG A 226 -6.68 -1.07 -11.07
C ARG A 226 -5.56 -2.09 -11.06
N GLU A 227 -5.87 -3.34 -10.76
CA GLU A 227 -4.90 -4.43 -10.87
C GLU A 227 -4.53 -4.63 -12.36
N LYS A 228 -3.23 -4.72 -12.66
CA LYS A 228 -2.77 -4.95 -14.03
C LYS A 228 -3.43 -6.19 -14.63
N GLY A 229 -3.94 -6.05 -15.85
CA GLY A 229 -4.65 -7.11 -16.56
C GLY A 229 -6.10 -7.34 -16.12
N GLN A 230 -6.59 -6.66 -15.07
CA GLN A 230 -7.97 -6.76 -14.60
C GLN A 230 -8.78 -5.49 -14.93
N PRO A 231 -10.09 -5.61 -15.19
CA PRO A 231 -10.93 -4.45 -15.50
C PRO A 231 -11.43 -3.70 -14.25
N GLY A 232 -11.32 -4.31 -13.06
CA GLY A 232 -11.87 -3.77 -11.81
C GLY A 232 -11.12 -2.53 -11.32
N ILE A 233 -11.86 -1.47 -10.97
CA ILE A 233 -11.31 -0.22 -10.44
C ILE A 233 -11.79 -0.04 -9.00
N PHE A 234 -10.87 0.32 -8.11
CA PHE A 234 -11.11 0.53 -6.69
C PHE A 234 -10.79 1.98 -6.30
N LEU A 235 -11.63 2.56 -5.44
CA LEU A 235 -11.30 3.79 -4.72
C LEU A 235 -10.65 3.43 -3.39
N ILE A 236 -9.49 4.03 -3.09
CA ILE A 236 -8.91 3.97 -1.75
C ILE A 236 -9.54 5.06 -0.89
N GLN A 237 -10.14 4.66 0.23
CA GLN A 237 -10.81 5.58 1.14
C GLN A 237 -10.88 5.00 2.54
N ASN A 238 -10.46 5.78 3.55
CA ASN A 238 -10.43 5.39 4.95
C ASN A 238 -9.68 4.08 5.21
N GLY A 239 -8.63 3.80 4.43
CA GLY A 239 -7.86 2.55 4.54
C GLY A 239 -8.54 1.31 3.92
N GLU A 240 -9.67 1.47 3.23
CA GLU A 240 -10.34 0.40 2.51
C GLU A 240 -10.22 0.58 0.98
N LYS A 241 -10.23 -0.51 0.23
CA LYS A 241 -10.46 -0.50 -1.23
C LYS A 241 -11.94 -0.73 -1.51
N ARG A 242 -12.58 0.25 -2.14
CA ARG A 242 -14.01 0.21 -2.47
C ARG A 242 -14.19 -0.06 -3.97
N PRO A 243 -14.78 -1.19 -4.38
CA PRO A 243 -14.91 -1.52 -5.79
C PRO A 243 -16.01 -0.69 -6.47
N PHE A 244 -15.72 -0.13 -7.65
CA PHE A 244 -16.76 0.40 -8.53
C PHE A 244 -17.44 -0.76 -9.28
N LEU A 245 -18.76 -0.90 -9.14
CA LEU A 245 -19.52 -1.93 -9.86
C LEU A 245 -20.07 -1.46 -11.21
N SER A 246 -19.93 -0.17 -11.54
CA SER A 246 -20.29 0.33 -12.86
C SER A 246 -19.38 1.47 -13.33
N LYS A 247 -19.15 1.53 -14.63
CA LYS A 247 -18.40 2.62 -15.27
C LYS A 247 -19.09 3.97 -15.07
N SER A 248 -20.42 4.00 -15.05
CA SER A 248 -21.20 5.22 -14.79
C SER A 248 -21.02 5.72 -13.35
N ALA A 249 -20.94 4.81 -12.38
CA ALA A 249 -20.63 5.18 -10.99
C ALA A 249 -19.25 5.84 -10.86
N LEU A 250 -18.25 5.32 -11.57
CA LEU A 250 -16.92 5.93 -11.65
C LEU A 250 -16.95 7.30 -12.33
N LEU A 251 -17.48 7.39 -13.56
CA LEU A 251 -17.46 8.60 -14.38
C LEU A 251 -18.29 9.77 -13.81
N SER A 252 -19.28 9.47 -12.97
CA SER A 252 -20.04 10.50 -12.24
C SER A 252 -19.23 11.20 -11.14
N ARG A 253 -18.07 10.65 -10.74
CA ARG A 253 -17.24 11.13 -9.61
C ARG A 253 -15.81 11.46 -10.03
N PHE A 254 -15.23 10.67 -10.93
CA PHE A 254 -13.81 10.70 -11.28
C PHE A 254 -13.57 10.62 -12.78
N SER A 255 -12.36 11.00 -13.19
CA SER A 255 -11.90 10.87 -14.58
C SER A 255 -11.00 9.65 -14.73
N LEU A 256 -11.15 8.91 -15.84
CA LEU A 256 -10.40 7.67 -16.08
C LEU A 256 -8.89 7.86 -16.21
N ASN A 257 -8.42 9.07 -16.55
CA ASN A 257 -6.99 9.37 -16.64
C ASN A 257 -6.28 9.31 -15.28
N LYS A 258 -7.03 9.43 -14.17
CA LYS A 258 -6.52 9.35 -12.80
C LYS A 258 -6.37 7.90 -12.28
N VAL A 259 -6.78 6.90 -13.06
CA VAL A 259 -6.62 5.50 -12.67
C VAL A 259 -5.14 5.11 -12.79
N VAL A 260 -4.64 4.49 -11.73
CA VAL A 260 -3.28 3.95 -11.62
C VAL A 260 -3.33 2.44 -11.71
N ASP A 261 -2.52 1.87 -12.60
CA ASP A 261 -2.37 0.42 -12.74
C ASP A 261 -1.34 -0.09 -11.72
N VAL A 262 -1.73 -1.04 -10.88
CA VAL A 262 -0.95 -1.54 -9.74
C VAL A 262 -0.83 -3.07 -9.76
N GLU A 263 0.09 -3.62 -8.97
CA GLU A 263 0.19 -5.07 -8.80
C GLU A 263 -0.91 -5.60 -7.86
N ALA A 264 -1.19 -6.90 -7.90
CA ALA A 264 -2.18 -7.51 -7.02
C ALA A 264 -1.85 -7.29 -5.53
N ILE A 265 -0.57 -7.25 -5.18
CA ILE A 265 -0.09 -7.08 -3.81
C ILE A 265 -0.42 -5.70 -3.24
N ASP A 266 -0.38 -4.65 -4.06
CA ASP A 266 -0.73 -3.27 -3.65
C ASP A 266 -2.19 -3.20 -3.17
N LEU A 267 -3.09 -3.90 -3.85
CA LEU A 267 -4.49 -3.98 -3.45
C LEU A 267 -4.70 -4.89 -2.23
N GLN A 268 -3.85 -5.89 -2.01
CA GLN A 268 -3.96 -6.78 -0.84
C GLN A 268 -3.64 -6.06 0.47
N ALA A 269 -2.95 -4.91 0.41
CA ALA A 269 -2.70 -4.04 1.56
C ALA A 269 -3.98 -3.41 2.16
N TYR A 270 -5.10 -3.44 1.43
CA TYR A 270 -6.37 -2.83 1.84
C TYR A 270 -7.46 -3.89 2.06
N SER A 271 -8.21 -3.75 3.16
CA SER A 271 -9.47 -4.46 3.33
C SER A 271 -10.48 -4.02 2.28
N THR A 272 -11.37 -4.93 1.87
CA THR A 272 -12.42 -4.59 0.90
C THR A 272 -13.56 -3.88 1.61
N GLY A 273 -13.82 -2.63 1.21
CA GLY A 273 -14.90 -1.80 1.74
C GLY A 273 -16.20 -1.94 0.95
N LYS A 274 -17.21 -1.16 1.35
CA LYS A 274 -18.54 -1.15 0.69
C LYS A 274 -18.43 -0.75 -0.80
N PRO A 275 -19.10 -1.45 -1.73
CA PRO A 275 -19.03 -1.15 -3.15
C PRO A 275 -19.63 0.22 -3.50
N ILE A 276 -19.20 0.79 -4.62
CA ILE A 276 -19.80 1.99 -5.23
C ILE A 276 -20.58 1.54 -6.47
N LYS A 277 -21.90 1.40 -6.32
CA LYS A 277 -22.77 0.80 -7.34
C LYS A 277 -23.35 1.82 -8.32
N PHE A 278 -23.87 2.93 -7.78
CA PHE A 278 -24.71 3.87 -8.54
C PHE A 278 -23.97 5.19 -8.85
N PRO A 279 -24.29 5.84 -9.98
CA PRO A 279 -23.87 7.22 -10.26
C PRO A 279 -24.16 8.19 -9.13
N ASN A 280 -23.27 9.16 -8.93
CA ASN A 280 -23.54 10.27 -8.03
C ASN A 280 -24.77 11.03 -8.54
N TYR A 281 -25.64 11.46 -7.63
CA TYR A 281 -26.94 12.07 -7.90
C TYR A 281 -28.02 11.15 -8.50
N SER A 282 -27.84 9.83 -8.42
CA SER A 282 -28.91 8.88 -8.74
C SER A 282 -30.10 9.00 -7.80
N LEU A 283 -31.30 8.83 -8.35
CA LEU A 283 -32.56 8.66 -7.62
C LEU A 283 -32.80 7.16 -7.45
N LEU A 284 -32.85 6.68 -6.21
CA LEU A 284 -32.97 5.26 -5.89
C LEU A 284 -34.31 5.00 -5.21
N ARG A 285 -35.07 4.01 -5.67
CA ARG A 285 -36.36 3.66 -5.09
C ARG A 285 -36.35 2.25 -4.55
N THR A 286 -36.83 2.10 -3.32
CA THR A 286 -36.96 0.81 -2.63
C THR A 286 -38.28 0.13 -2.99
N PRO A 287 -38.45 -1.18 -2.69
CA PRO A 287 -39.72 -1.88 -2.88
C PRO A 287 -40.89 -1.33 -2.02
N LYS A 288 -40.58 -0.47 -1.05
CA LYS A 288 -41.58 0.26 -0.24
C LYS A 288 -41.98 1.61 -0.85
N GLU A 289 -41.58 1.87 -2.10
CA GLU A 289 -41.79 3.13 -2.83
C GLU A 289 -41.13 4.36 -2.17
N ILE A 290 -40.19 4.17 -1.25
CA ILE A 290 -39.39 5.27 -0.68
C ILE A 290 -38.28 5.63 -1.67
N ILE A 291 -38.14 6.92 -1.98
CA ILE A 291 -37.17 7.46 -2.92
C ILE A 291 -36.04 8.17 -2.18
N TYR A 292 -34.81 7.89 -2.56
CA TYR A 292 -33.59 8.50 -2.05
C TYR A 292 -32.83 9.22 -3.17
N LEU A 293 -32.23 10.36 -2.86
CA LEU A 293 -31.20 10.98 -3.68
C LEU A 293 -29.82 10.58 -3.15
N LEU A 294 -29.00 9.96 -3.99
CA LEU A 294 -27.61 9.63 -3.67
C LEU A 294 -26.71 10.86 -3.88
N VAL A 295 -26.06 11.34 -2.82
CA VAL A 295 -25.06 12.43 -2.89
C VAL A 295 -23.73 11.91 -2.33
N GLY A 296 -22.78 11.63 -3.22
CA GLY A 296 -21.51 11.00 -2.89
C GLY A 296 -21.73 9.57 -2.39
N ASP A 297 -21.56 9.38 -1.09
CA ASP A 297 -21.79 8.14 -0.33
C ASP A 297 -22.99 8.24 0.61
N THR A 298 -23.81 9.28 0.47
CA THR A 298 -24.93 9.55 1.38
C THR A 298 -26.27 9.41 0.66
N LEU A 299 -27.18 8.61 1.22
CA LEU A 299 -28.56 8.49 0.75
C LEU A 299 -29.45 9.44 1.53
N ARG A 300 -30.08 10.35 0.81
CA ARG A 300 -31.00 11.34 1.36
C ARG A 300 -32.42 10.99 0.97
N GLU A 301 -33.23 10.57 1.93
CA GLU A 301 -34.65 10.28 1.69
C GLU A 301 -35.38 11.55 1.20
N ILE A 302 -36.32 11.39 0.28
CA ILE A 302 -37.20 12.45 -0.18
C ILE A 302 -38.53 12.31 0.55
N GLU A 303 -38.89 13.33 1.35
CA GLU A 303 -40.02 13.30 2.29
C GLU A 303 -41.36 12.92 1.64
N SER A 304 -41.60 13.36 0.40
CA SER A 304 -42.86 13.07 -0.30
C SER A 304 -42.76 13.25 -1.81
N ASP A 305 -43.74 12.69 -2.52
CA ASP A 305 -43.97 12.92 -3.96
C ASP A 305 -44.09 14.41 -4.33
N LYS A 306 -44.65 15.22 -3.42
CA LYS A 306 -44.76 16.67 -3.60
C LYS A 306 -43.37 17.32 -3.59
N VAL A 307 -42.50 16.91 -2.67
CA VAL A 307 -41.11 17.39 -2.60
C VAL A 307 -40.33 16.94 -3.83
N PHE A 308 -40.47 15.66 -4.23
CA PHE A 308 -39.85 15.10 -5.43
C PHE A 308 -40.18 15.94 -6.68
N SER A 309 -41.46 16.22 -6.89
CA SER A 309 -41.94 16.98 -8.05
C SER A 309 -41.45 18.44 -8.03
N LYS A 310 -41.39 19.06 -6.85
CA LYS A 310 -40.97 20.46 -6.68
C LYS A 310 -39.49 20.68 -6.98
N ILE A 311 -38.63 19.71 -6.66
CA ILE A 311 -37.18 19.78 -6.90
C ILE A 311 -36.84 19.68 -8.40
N GLY A 312 -37.78 19.22 -9.22
CA GLY A 312 -37.63 19.16 -10.67
C GLY A 312 -36.93 17.90 -11.18
N PHE A 313 -36.87 16.85 -10.36
CA PHE A 313 -36.40 15.54 -10.79
C PHE A 313 -37.42 14.84 -11.69
N SER A 314 -36.92 14.06 -12.65
CA SER A 314 -37.76 13.22 -13.49
C SER A 314 -37.97 11.85 -12.86
N ARG A 315 -39.19 11.31 -12.91
CA ARG A 315 -39.47 9.94 -12.47
C ARG A 315 -38.80 8.89 -13.36
N ASP A 316 -38.50 9.23 -14.61
CA ASP A 316 -37.83 8.34 -15.55
C ASP A 316 -36.34 8.12 -15.19
N GLU A 317 -35.79 8.93 -14.28
CA GLU A 317 -34.41 8.81 -13.77
C GLU A 317 -34.31 7.89 -12.54
N ILE A 318 -35.44 7.38 -12.04
CA ILE A 318 -35.46 6.52 -10.85
C ILE A 318 -34.90 5.14 -11.19
N ILE A 319 -33.97 4.69 -10.36
CA ILE A 319 -33.40 3.35 -10.37
C ILE A 319 -34.03 2.56 -9.22
N ASP A 320 -34.71 1.47 -9.53
CA ASP A 320 -35.24 0.56 -8.53
C ASP A 320 -34.10 -0.29 -7.95
N ILE A 321 -34.05 -0.40 -6.62
CA ILE A 321 -33.00 -1.09 -5.87
C ILE A 321 -33.58 -2.01 -4.80
N GLU A 322 -32.80 -2.98 -4.36
CA GLU A 322 -33.16 -3.83 -3.23
C GLU A 322 -32.90 -3.13 -1.88
N GLN A 323 -33.61 -3.57 -0.83
CA GLN A 323 -33.52 -2.95 0.50
C GLN A 323 -32.12 -3.04 1.13
N ASP A 324 -31.38 -4.12 0.85
CA ASP A 324 -30.04 -4.37 1.38
C ASP A 324 -28.97 -3.50 0.72
N GLU A 325 -29.20 -3.02 -0.50
CA GLU A 325 -28.28 -2.10 -1.20
C GLU A 325 -28.18 -0.73 -0.53
N LEU A 326 -29.16 -0.34 0.30
CA LEU A 326 -29.07 0.85 1.13
C LEU A 326 -27.92 0.77 2.14
N ASN A 327 -27.57 -0.44 2.57
CA ASN A 327 -26.51 -0.65 3.57
C ASN A 327 -25.12 -0.30 3.02
N ASP A 328 -24.96 -0.19 1.70
CA ASP A 328 -23.71 0.20 1.05
C ASP A 328 -23.41 1.70 1.21
N TYR A 329 -24.39 2.50 1.65
CA TYR A 329 -24.30 3.95 1.75
C TYR A 329 -24.62 4.45 3.16
N ASN A 330 -24.22 5.69 3.46
CA ASN A 330 -24.50 6.35 4.73
C ASN A 330 -25.88 7.04 4.69
N ALA A 331 -26.61 7.02 5.80
CA ALA A 331 -27.86 7.77 5.91
C ALA A 331 -27.59 9.29 5.94
N GLY A 332 -28.33 10.04 5.13
CA GLY A 332 -28.28 11.49 5.03
C GLY A 332 -29.47 12.18 5.66
N LYS A 333 -29.45 13.53 5.61
CA LYS A 333 -30.59 14.34 6.03
C LYS A 333 -31.76 14.17 5.05
N LEU A 334 -32.96 14.02 5.60
CA LEU A 334 -34.24 14.05 4.88
C LEU A 334 -34.31 15.31 4.01
N ILE A 335 -34.75 15.15 2.76
CA ILE A 335 -35.01 16.24 1.82
C ILE A 335 -36.47 16.65 1.99
N THR A 336 -36.67 17.91 2.34
CA THR A 336 -37.97 18.52 2.62
C THR A 336 -38.28 19.62 1.62
N GLU A 337 -39.46 20.22 1.70
CA GLU A 337 -39.83 21.39 0.88
C GLU A 337 -38.92 22.62 1.04
N THR A 338 -38.10 22.65 2.10
CA THR A 338 -37.15 23.73 2.41
C THR A 338 -35.79 23.54 1.76
N ASP A 339 -35.48 22.32 1.27
CA ASP A 339 -34.20 22.01 0.61
C ASP A 339 -34.22 22.49 -0.85
N ILE A 340 -33.88 23.76 -1.05
CA ILE A 340 -33.89 24.39 -2.39
C ILE A 340 -32.80 23.80 -3.32
N TYR A 341 -31.69 23.32 -2.75
CA TYR A 341 -30.51 22.86 -3.50
C TYR A 341 -30.02 21.46 -3.05
N PRO A 342 -30.76 20.39 -3.33
CA PRO A 342 -30.43 19.05 -2.82
C PRO A 342 -29.18 18.42 -3.45
N THR A 343 -28.76 18.89 -4.63
CA THR A 343 -27.47 18.55 -5.29
C THR A 343 -26.41 19.65 -5.09
N GLY A 344 -26.72 20.62 -4.23
CA GLY A 344 -25.92 21.81 -3.91
C GLY A 344 -25.92 22.90 -4.98
N ALA A 345 -25.60 24.14 -4.60
CA ALA A 345 -25.52 25.28 -5.50
C ALA A 345 -24.38 26.23 -5.15
N LEU A 346 -23.88 26.97 -6.15
CA LEU A 346 -22.95 28.08 -5.94
C LEU A 346 -23.75 29.37 -5.84
N LEU A 347 -23.78 29.97 -4.66
CA LEU A 347 -24.48 31.22 -4.39
C LEU A 347 -23.48 32.35 -4.17
N GLN A 348 -23.71 33.51 -4.79
CA GLN A 348 -22.87 34.69 -4.64
C GLN A 348 -23.63 35.79 -3.91
N ASP A 349 -23.06 36.27 -2.81
CA ASP A 349 -23.58 37.45 -2.11
C ASP A 349 -23.51 38.67 -3.02
N THR A 350 -24.66 39.25 -3.34
CA THR A 350 -24.76 40.43 -4.22
C THR A 350 -24.13 41.69 -3.61
N SER A 351 -23.91 41.72 -2.29
CA SER A 351 -23.34 42.87 -1.58
C SER A 351 -21.82 42.79 -1.48
N SER A 352 -21.28 41.63 -1.07
CA SER A 352 -19.83 41.44 -0.87
C SER A 352 -19.11 40.80 -2.05
N GLY A 353 -19.84 40.17 -2.97
CA GLY A 353 -19.29 39.33 -4.04
C GLY A 353 -18.78 37.96 -3.57
N GLY A 354 -18.84 37.66 -2.26
CA GLY A 354 -18.40 36.39 -1.69
C GLY A 354 -19.22 35.20 -2.21
N ILE A 355 -18.54 34.08 -2.49
CA ILE A 355 -19.17 32.89 -3.07
C ILE A 355 -19.24 31.78 -2.02
N TYR A 356 -20.35 31.07 -2.00
CA TYR A 356 -20.65 29.97 -1.08
C TYR A 356 -21.12 28.75 -1.87
N PHE A 357 -20.66 27.57 -1.48
CA PHE A 357 -21.33 26.32 -1.85
C PHE A 357 -22.40 26.02 -0.80
N VAL A 358 -23.65 25.89 -1.22
CA VAL A 358 -24.78 25.62 -0.33
C VAL A 358 -25.33 24.24 -0.62
N ILE A 359 -25.39 23.38 0.39
CA ILE A 359 -26.00 22.05 0.36
C ILE A 359 -26.47 21.71 1.78
N ASP A 360 -27.54 20.93 1.92
CA ASP A 360 -28.03 20.44 3.22
C ASP A 360 -28.30 21.56 4.24
N ASN A 361 -28.91 22.66 3.76
CA ASN A 361 -29.15 23.90 4.50
C ASN A 361 -27.90 24.50 5.16
N THR A 362 -26.73 24.20 4.61
CA THR A 362 -25.42 24.62 5.12
C THR A 362 -24.65 25.34 4.02
N ARG A 363 -24.06 26.50 4.34
CA ARG A 363 -23.22 27.30 3.44
C ARG A 363 -21.74 27.17 3.79
N TYR A 364 -20.94 26.76 2.82
CA TYR A 364 -19.49 26.65 2.89
C TYR A 364 -18.88 27.83 2.14
N PRO A 365 -18.19 28.77 2.81
CA PRO A 365 -17.53 29.87 2.13
C PRO A 365 -16.42 29.35 1.22
N ILE A 366 -16.33 29.91 0.01
CA ILE A 366 -15.28 29.63 -0.96
C ILE A 366 -14.25 30.76 -0.89
N TRP A 367 -13.11 30.50 -0.26
CA TRP A 367 -12.09 31.52 -0.02
C TRP A 367 -11.27 31.88 -1.26
N HIS A 368 -11.32 31.04 -2.29
CA HIS A 368 -10.66 31.31 -3.56
C HIS A 368 -11.41 30.67 -4.73
N LYS A 369 -11.54 31.41 -5.85
CA LYS A 369 -12.31 30.97 -7.02
C LYS A 369 -11.83 29.64 -7.63
N GLN A 370 -10.54 29.31 -7.51
CA GLN A 370 -10.02 28.05 -8.05
C GLN A 370 -10.69 26.82 -7.42
N ILE A 371 -11.17 26.91 -6.18
CA ILE A 371 -11.86 25.78 -5.54
C ILE A 371 -13.16 25.45 -6.26
N MET A 372 -13.93 26.46 -6.69
CA MET A 372 -15.15 26.22 -7.49
C MET A 372 -14.81 25.77 -8.91
N GLU A 373 -13.74 26.30 -9.52
CA GLU A 373 -13.29 25.90 -10.86
C GLU A 373 -12.86 24.43 -10.88
N ILE A 374 -12.19 23.96 -9.82
CA ILE A 374 -11.72 22.57 -9.67
C ILE A 374 -12.86 21.64 -9.27
N ASN A 375 -13.62 21.97 -8.21
CA ASN A 375 -14.65 21.07 -7.68
C ASN A 375 -15.91 21.05 -8.54
N PHE A 376 -16.26 22.18 -9.17
CA PHE A 376 -17.53 22.39 -9.85
C PHE A 376 -17.40 23.14 -11.18
N PRO A 377 -16.56 22.66 -12.13
CA PRO A 377 -16.23 23.37 -13.36
C PRO A 377 -17.45 23.74 -14.23
N LYS A 378 -18.59 23.06 -14.03
CA LYS A 378 -19.83 23.24 -14.81
C LYS A 378 -20.98 23.88 -14.01
N LYS A 379 -20.82 24.16 -12.71
CA LYS A 379 -21.90 24.78 -11.92
C LYS A 379 -21.96 26.28 -12.18
N LYS A 380 -23.18 26.79 -12.37
CA LYS A 380 -23.45 28.22 -12.51
C LYS A 380 -23.49 28.88 -11.13
N ILE A 381 -23.04 30.13 -11.09
CA ILE A 381 -23.16 30.99 -9.92
C ILE A 381 -24.54 31.66 -9.95
N ILE A 382 -25.23 31.64 -8.82
CA ILE A 382 -26.54 32.26 -8.63
C ILE A 382 -26.36 33.50 -7.74
N PRO A 383 -26.58 34.72 -8.24
CA PRO A 383 -26.59 35.93 -7.42
C PRO A 383 -27.69 35.82 -6.35
N THR A 384 -27.35 36.05 -5.09
CA THR A 384 -28.25 35.85 -3.94
C THR A 384 -28.07 36.98 -2.92
N PRO A 385 -29.16 37.63 -2.46
CA PRO A 385 -29.08 38.63 -1.40
C PRO A 385 -28.51 38.07 -0.10
N LYS A 386 -27.85 38.94 0.69
CA LYS A 386 -27.21 38.56 1.95
C LYS A 386 -28.20 37.93 2.93
N GLU A 387 -29.41 38.46 3.01
CA GLU A 387 -30.48 38.00 3.91
C GLU A 387 -30.94 36.58 3.59
N GLU A 388 -30.94 36.21 2.31
CA GLU A 388 -31.23 34.83 1.88
C GLU A 388 -30.10 33.87 2.25
N LEU A 389 -28.83 34.31 2.11
CA LEU A 389 -27.67 33.51 2.50
C LEU A 389 -27.58 33.27 4.01
N GLU A 390 -28.05 34.21 4.82
CA GLU A 390 -28.05 34.12 6.29
C GLU A 390 -29.02 33.08 6.84
N LYS A 391 -29.96 32.58 6.03
CA LYS A 391 -30.84 31.46 6.39
C LYS A 391 -30.11 30.11 6.48
N TYR A 392 -28.94 29.99 5.82
CA TYR A 392 -28.16 28.76 5.82
C TYR A 392 -27.14 28.72 6.97
N ALA A 393 -27.04 27.55 7.62
CA ALA A 393 -26.05 27.30 8.67
C ALA A 393 -24.63 27.51 8.13
N LYS A 394 -23.78 28.21 8.87
CA LYS A 394 -22.40 28.49 8.43
C LYS A 394 -21.49 27.30 8.74
N ALA A 395 -20.75 26.84 7.75
CA ALA A 395 -19.68 25.85 7.90
C ALA A 395 -18.28 26.46 7.71
N GLY A 396 -17.26 25.63 7.90
CA GLY A 396 -15.88 25.95 7.51
C GLY A 396 -15.71 26.11 6.00
N PRO A 397 -14.54 26.60 5.53
CA PRO A 397 -14.29 26.79 4.12
C PRO A 397 -14.45 25.48 3.33
N LEU A 398 -14.97 25.61 2.11
CA LEU A 398 -15.01 24.48 1.19
C LEU A 398 -13.58 24.06 0.82
N LYS A 399 -13.28 22.77 0.96
CA LYS A 399 -11.99 22.17 0.62
C LYS A 399 -11.98 21.62 -0.81
N LEU A 400 -10.79 21.40 -1.38
CA LEU A 400 -10.62 20.60 -2.60
C LEU A 400 -10.99 19.13 -2.36
N ARG A 401 -11.32 18.42 -3.45
CA ARG A 401 -11.65 16.99 -3.42
C ARG A 401 -10.44 16.12 -3.07
N GLU A 402 -10.72 14.94 -2.55
CA GLU A 402 -9.74 13.87 -2.32
C GLU A 402 -9.07 13.45 -3.65
N GLY A 403 -7.78 13.12 -3.59
CA GLY A 403 -6.98 12.68 -4.73
C GLY A 403 -6.59 13.79 -5.72
N GLU A 404 -6.83 15.07 -5.41
CA GLU A 404 -6.33 16.18 -6.24
C GLU A 404 -4.83 16.39 -6.00
N LEU A 405 -4.06 16.46 -7.10
CA LEU A 405 -2.64 16.82 -7.09
C LEU A 405 -2.50 18.32 -7.32
N ILE A 406 -1.83 19.01 -6.40
CA ILE A 406 -1.73 20.46 -6.42
C ILE A 406 -0.31 20.92 -6.11
N LYS A 407 0.07 22.06 -6.67
CA LYS A 407 1.27 22.80 -6.25
C LYS A 407 1.01 24.30 -6.25
N SER A 408 1.81 25.05 -5.52
CA SER A 408 1.74 26.52 -5.57
C SER A 408 2.37 27.01 -6.86
N ILE A 409 1.83 28.06 -7.47
CA ILE A 409 2.50 28.75 -8.58
C ILE A 409 3.87 29.35 -8.19
N LEU A 410 4.15 29.47 -6.88
CA LEU A 410 5.39 30.04 -6.34
C LEU A 410 6.34 28.99 -5.76
N ASP A 411 5.91 27.73 -5.59
CA ASP A 411 6.68 26.68 -4.93
C ASP A 411 6.54 25.37 -5.72
N PRO A 412 7.65 24.76 -6.16
CA PRO A 412 7.61 23.51 -6.93
C PRO A 412 7.14 22.30 -6.11
N LYS A 413 7.04 22.38 -4.77
CA LYS A 413 6.61 21.26 -3.93
C LYS A 413 5.19 20.83 -4.29
N VAL A 414 5.05 19.54 -4.59
CA VAL A 414 3.78 18.91 -4.99
C VAL A 414 3.12 18.29 -3.77
N PHE A 415 1.80 18.40 -3.70
CA PHE A 415 0.97 17.83 -2.65
C PHE A 415 -0.17 17.02 -3.27
N VAL A 416 -0.60 15.98 -2.57
CA VAL A 416 -1.88 15.32 -2.82
C VAL A 416 -2.88 15.67 -1.71
N ILE A 417 -4.14 15.92 -2.07
CA ILE A 417 -5.21 16.06 -1.08
C ILE A 417 -5.67 14.67 -0.64
N SER A 418 -5.51 14.38 0.65
CA SER A 418 -5.90 13.11 1.25
C SER A 418 -6.37 13.31 2.68
N ASN A 419 -7.52 12.74 3.03
CA ASN A 419 -8.19 12.91 4.33
C ASN A 419 -8.39 14.39 4.71
N GLY A 420 -8.74 15.22 3.72
CA GLY A 420 -8.91 16.66 3.90
C GLY A 420 -7.64 17.44 4.25
N GLN A 421 -6.46 16.81 4.17
CA GLN A 421 -5.13 17.38 4.39
C GLN A 421 -4.39 17.52 3.06
N LYS A 422 -3.41 18.43 2.99
CA LYS A 422 -2.42 18.44 1.89
C LYS A 422 -1.21 17.64 2.35
N ARG A 423 -0.94 16.51 1.71
CA ARG A 423 0.21 15.65 2.04
C ARG A 423 1.34 15.94 1.06
N PRO A 424 2.51 16.42 1.52
CA PRO A 424 3.64 16.69 0.64
C PRO A 424 4.17 15.39 0.03
N ILE A 425 4.65 15.46 -1.21
CA ILE A 425 5.33 14.35 -1.90
C ILE A 425 6.83 14.64 -1.83
N ALA A 426 7.61 13.74 -1.23
CA ALA A 426 9.00 13.97 -0.90
C ALA A 426 9.91 14.11 -2.12
N SER A 427 9.65 13.33 -3.17
CA SER A 427 10.52 13.24 -4.33
C SER A 427 9.75 12.93 -5.62
N GLU A 428 10.37 13.23 -6.76
CA GLU A 428 9.91 12.75 -8.08
C GLU A 428 9.79 11.22 -8.11
N GLU A 429 10.72 10.52 -7.48
CA GLU A 429 10.64 9.07 -7.35
C GLU A 429 9.35 8.63 -6.65
N THR A 430 9.01 9.25 -5.51
CA THR A 430 7.76 8.97 -4.78
C THR A 430 6.54 9.29 -5.63
N PHE A 431 6.58 10.40 -6.36
CA PHE A 431 5.52 10.82 -7.27
C PHE A 431 5.27 9.76 -8.37
N LEU A 432 6.33 9.27 -9.01
CA LEU A 432 6.25 8.28 -10.07
C LEU A 432 5.85 6.89 -9.55
N THR A 433 6.34 6.49 -8.36
CA THR A 433 5.95 5.23 -7.70
C THR A 433 4.46 5.20 -7.34
N LEU A 434 3.88 6.34 -6.94
CA LEU A 434 2.43 6.48 -6.75
C LEU A 434 1.63 6.49 -8.06
N GLY A 435 2.30 6.35 -9.22
CA GLY A 435 1.68 6.35 -10.54
C GLY A 435 1.10 7.72 -10.95
N TYR A 436 1.48 8.78 -10.26
CA TYR A 436 1.01 10.12 -10.58
C TYR A 436 1.65 10.64 -11.86
N LYS A 437 0.91 11.51 -12.55
CA LYS A 437 1.31 12.10 -13.82
C LYS A 437 1.49 13.59 -13.63
N TRP A 438 2.60 14.12 -14.13
CA TRP A 438 2.88 15.57 -14.07
C TRP A 438 1.76 16.42 -14.68
N SER A 439 1.06 15.88 -15.68
CA SER A 439 -0.11 16.52 -16.32
C SER A 439 -1.34 16.64 -15.42
N ASP A 440 -1.42 15.86 -14.34
CA ASP A 440 -2.54 15.86 -13.41
C ASP A 440 -2.36 16.89 -12.27
N ILE A 441 -1.19 17.54 -12.19
CA ILE A 441 -0.90 18.58 -11.19
C ILE A 441 -1.63 19.87 -11.55
N ILE A 442 -2.38 20.41 -10.60
CA ILE A 442 -3.10 21.66 -10.72
C ILE A 442 -2.29 22.78 -10.03
N ASP A 443 -1.93 23.81 -10.80
CA ASP A 443 -1.33 25.03 -10.29
C ASP A 443 -2.34 25.88 -9.52
N VAL A 444 -2.12 26.07 -8.23
CA VAL A 444 -3.03 26.80 -7.34
C VAL A 444 -2.36 28.00 -6.66
N ASN A 445 -3.17 28.99 -6.29
CA ASN A 445 -2.75 30.07 -5.41
C ASN A 445 -2.44 29.54 -4.00
N GLY A 446 -1.45 30.13 -3.31
CA GLY A 446 -1.10 29.75 -1.93
C GLY A 446 -2.28 29.72 -0.96
N ARG A 447 -3.27 30.63 -1.13
CA ARG A 447 -4.49 30.62 -0.31
C ARG A 447 -5.34 29.37 -0.48
N VAL A 448 -5.30 28.71 -1.64
CA VAL A 448 -6.00 27.43 -1.85
C VAL A 448 -5.32 26.33 -1.04
N LEU A 449 -3.98 26.30 -1.02
CA LEU A 449 -3.21 25.35 -0.22
C LEU A 449 -3.46 25.53 1.28
N GLU A 450 -3.53 26.77 1.78
CA GLU A 450 -3.69 27.07 3.21
C GLU A 450 -5.02 26.58 3.81
N ILE A 451 -6.04 26.32 2.99
CA ILE A 451 -7.33 25.79 3.44
C ILE A 451 -7.20 24.34 3.94
N HIS A 452 -6.17 23.63 3.47
CA HIS A 452 -5.87 22.28 3.88
C HIS A 452 -4.76 22.28 4.95
N PRO A 453 -4.97 21.69 6.13
CA PRO A 453 -3.88 21.42 7.06
C PRO A 453 -2.81 20.55 6.38
N THR A 454 -1.54 20.78 6.70
CA THR A 454 -0.43 19.97 6.20
C THR A 454 -0.44 18.62 6.91
N GLY A 455 -0.55 17.55 6.14
CA GLY A 455 -0.42 16.18 6.64
C GLY A 455 1.00 15.66 6.54
N GLU A 456 1.19 14.40 6.91
CA GLU A 456 2.50 13.76 6.83
C GLU A 456 2.97 13.65 5.38
N GLU A 457 4.29 13.73 5.22
CA GLU A 457 4.95 13.60 3.93
C GLU A 457 4.87 12.15 3.45
N LEU A 458 4.55 12.00 2.17
CA LEU A 458 4.64 10.75 1.44
C LEU A 458 6.06 10.64 0.92
N ASN A 459 6.76 9.59 1.32
CA ASN A 459 8.12 9.33 0.87
C ASN A 459 8.29 7.83 0.60
N ILE A 460 9.20 7.48 -0.30
CA ILE A 460 9.64 6.09 -0.43
C ILE A 460 10.57 5.77 0.75
N ASP A 461 10.29 4.70 1.49
CA ASP A 461 11.29 4.10 2.37
C ASP A 461 12.39 3.53 1.48
N THR A 462 13.52 4.24 1.46
CA THR A 462 14.73 3.88 0.71
C THR A 462 15.29 2.49 1.06
N LYS A 463 14.78 1.81 2.10
CA LYS A 463 15.13 0.43 2.43
C LYS A 463 14.21 -0.63 1.82
N GLU A 464 12.98 -0.27 1.44
CA GLU A 464 11.93 -1.22 1.05
C GLU A 464 11.22 -0.86 -0.26
N GLY A 465 11.54 0.25 -0.92
CA GLY A 465 10.87 0.66 -2.16
C GLY A 465 9.37 0.94 -2.00
N LYS A 466 8.91 1.10 -0.74
CA LYS A 466 7.51 1.34 -0.38
C LYS A 466 7.28 2.81 -0.17
N VAL A 467 6.15 3.36 -0.62
CA VAL A 467 5.73 4.66 -0.12
C VAL A 467 5.23 4.48 1.31
N VAL A 468 5.97 5.02 2.27
CA VAL A 468 5.60 5.08 3.69
C VAL A 468 5.11 6.48 4.03
N VAL A 469 4.12 6.50 4.91
CA VAL A 469 3.74 7.71 5.63
C VAL A 469 4.72 7.86 6.78
N ALA A 470 5.55 8.90 6.78
CA ALA A 470 6.58 9.07 7.81
C ALA A 470 5.93 9.21 9.20
N GLY A 471 5.97 8.15 10.01
CA GLY A 471 5.37 8.15 11.36
C GLY A 471 4.74 6.83 11.83
N MET A 472 4.72 5.77 11.02
CA MET A 472 4.42 4.41 11.48
C MET A 472 5.70 3.61 11.70
#